data_AF-A0A521PVA2-F1
#
_entry.id   AF-A0A521PVA2-F1
#
_cell.length_a   1.000
_cell.length_b   1.000
_cell.length_c   1.000
_cell.angle_alpha   90.00
_cell.angle_beta   90.00
_cell.angle_gamma   90.00
#
_symmetry.space_group_name_H-M   'P 1'
#
loop_
_entity.id
_entity.type
_entity.pdbx_description
1 polymer ?
#
loop_
_entity_poly.entity_id
_entity_poly.type
_entity_poly.pdbx_seq_one_letter_code
_entity_poly.pdbx_strand_id
1 'polypeptide(L)'
;MRSPMRRMSLFLLAASLIAAPAAAEPRRNLTMTRVAVGDLDLETEAGAAAMLRRIKSASRELCALPRSEMFPNRSGLEWKCRRQAMDAAVERLQAPKLALAYAEWISAEPAVEPPSPRYR
;
A
#
# COMPACT_ATOMS: atom_id res chain seq x y z
N MET A 1 25.40 60.51 46.51
CA MET A 1 24.04 60.73 47.05
C MET A 1 23.04 60.73 45.89
N ARG A 2 21.97 59.94 46.04
CA ARG A 2 20.74 59.83 45.22
C ARG A 2 20.84 59.23 43.80
N SER A 3 20.60 57.92 43.74
CA SER A 3 20.07 57.21 42.57
C SER A 3 18.64 57.70 42.23
N PRO A 4 18.28 57.89 40.95
CA PRO A 4 16.89 58.09 40.56
C PRO A 4 16.15 56.76 40.43
N MET A 5 14.98 56.73 41.08
CA MET A 5 13.93 55.71 41.02
C MET A 5 13.42 55.47 39.59
N ARG A 6 13.54 54.20 39.15
CA ARG A 6 12.45 53.33 38.70
C ARG A 6 11.46 53.93 37.70
N ARG A 7 11.60 53.57 36.41
CA ARG A 7 10.49 53.56 35.45
C ARG A 7 10.53 52.29 34.60
N MET A 8 9.55 51.43 34.89
CA MET A 8 8.79 50.55 33.99
C MET A 8 9.61 49.85 32.89
N SER A 9 9.92 48.57 33.10
CA SER A 9 9.09 47.46 32.61
C SER A 9 8.94 47.48 31.09
N LEU A 10 9.56 46.51 30.40
CA LEU A 10 8.95 45.74 29.30
C LEU A 10 9.99 44.70 28.82
N PHE A 11 10.06 43.56 29.50
CA PHE A 11 10.58 42.33 28.89
C PHE A 11 9.50 41.81 27.94
N LEU A 12 9.56 42.19 26.66
CA LEU A 12 8.73 41.62 25.61
C LEU A 12 9.27 40.23 25.25
N LEU A 13 8.82 39.23 26.00
CA LEU A 13 8.88 37.82 25.60
C LEU A 13 7.92 37.61 24.42
N ALA A 14 8.42 37.86 23.20
CA ALA A 14 7.78 37.40 21.97
C ALA A 14 8.07 35.92 21.77
N ALA A 15 7.43 35.06 22.58
CA ALA A 15 7.34 33.63 22.30
C ALA A 15 6.24 33.42 21.26
N SER A 16 6.58 33.58 19.99
CA SER A 16 5.72 33.19 18.88
C SER A 16 5.49 31.68 18.97
N LEU A 17 4.30 31.27 19.44
CA LEU A 17 3.83 29.90 19.29
C LEU A 17 3.73 29.61 17.80
N ILE A 18 4.76 28.96 17.24
CA ILE A 18 4.65 28.29 15.96
C ILE A 18 3.83 27.02 16.24
N ALA A 19 2.51 27.15 16.26
CA ALA A 19 1.62 26.01 16.19
C ALA A 19 1.74 25.42 14.78
N ALA A 20 2.76 24.59 14.57
CA ALA A 20 2.85 23.79 13.36
C ALA A 20 1.61 22.91 13.29
N PRO A 21 0.84 22.92 12.19
CA PRO A 21 -0.25 21.98 12.03
C PRO A 21 0.42 20.60 12.00
N ALA A 22 0.12 19.76 13.00
CA ALA A 22 0.40 18.35 12.90
C ALA A 22 -0.44 17.83 11.73
N ALA A 23 0.19 17.71 10.56
CA ALA A 23 -0.42 17.05 9.42
C ALA A 23 -0.69 15.61 9.86
N ALA A 24 -1.93 15.33 10.24
CA ALA A 24 -2.38 13.99 10.53
C ALA A 24 -2.15 13.17 9.24
N GLU A 25 -1.21 12.23 9.27
CA GLU A 25 -1.03 11.32 8.15
C GLU A 25 -2.37 10.63 7.88
N PRO A 26 -2.79 10.53 6.60
CA PRO A 26 -4.01 9.82 6.26
C PRO A 26 -3.89 8.41 6.84
N ARG A 27 -4.80 8.04 7.74
CA ARG A 27 -4.82 6.71 8.35
C ARG A 27 -5.11 5.69 7.24
N ARG A 28 -4.06 5.14 6.65
CA ARG A 28 -4.18 4.07 5.65
C ARG A 28 -4.69 2.83 6.36
N ASN A 29 -5.93 2.44 6.06
CA ASN A 29 -6.42 1.13 6.49
C ASN A 29 -5.62 0.07 5.73
N LEU A 30 -4.66 -0.55 6.40
CA LEU A 30 -3.85 -1.62 5.85
C LEU A 30 -4.61 -2.93 6.04
N THR A 31 -5.14 -3.47 4.95
CA THR A 31 -5.65 -4.84 4.95
C THR A 31 -4.48 -5.79 4.67
N MET A 32 -4.28 -6.78 5.53
CA MET A 32 -3.21 -7.77 5.38
C MET A 32 -3.80 -9.18 5.43
N THR A 33 -3.22 -10.08 4.65
CA THR A 33 -3.49 -11.52 4.72
C THR A 33 -2.18 -12.27 4.89
N ARG A 34 -2.20 -13.39 5.62
CA ARG A 34 -1.01 -14.24 5.81
C ARG A 34 -1.01 -15.37 4.80
N VAL A 35 0.15 -15.60 4.19
CA VAL A 35 0.39 -16.73 3.29
C VAL A 35 1.50 -17.57 3.89
N ALA A 36 1.26 -18.87 4.05
CA ALA A 36 2.26 -19.81 4.57
C ALA A 36 3.33 -20.10 3.51
N VAL A 37 4.60 -20.03 3.93
CA VAL A 37 5.79 -20.23 3.10
C VAL A 37 6.57 -21.49 3.45
N GLY A 38 6.59 -21.88 4.74
CA GLY A 38 7.56 -22.84 5.27
C GLY A 38 7.45 -24.28 4.77
N ASP A 39 6.41 -24.61 4.00
CA ASP A 39 6.20 -25.92 3.38
C ASP A 39 6.62 -25.98 1.91
N LEU A 40 7.12 -24.87 1.34
CA LEU A 40 7.56 -24.77 -0.05
C LEU A 40 9.05 -24.41 -0.14
N ASP A 41 9.74 -25.09 -1.05
CA ASP A 41 11.10 -24.72 -1.45
C ASP A 41 11.06 -23.71 -2.59
N LEU A 42 11.28 -22.43 -2.27
CA LEU A 42 11.27 -21.33 -3.25
C LEU A 42 12.49 -21.32 -4.19
N GLU A 43 13.50 -22.13 -3.90
CA GLU A 43 14.65 -22.36 -4.79
C GLU A 43 14.34 -23.38 -5.87
N THR A 44 13.12 -23.92 -5.93
CA THR A 44 12.64 -24.80 -7.01
C THR A 44 11.57 -24.11 -7.86
N GLU A 45 11.50 -24.46 -9.15
CA GLU A 45 10.44 -23.95 -10.02
C GLU A 45 9.04 -24.38 -9.53
N ALA A 46 8.93 -25.63 -9.07
CA ALA A 46 7.68 -26.17 -8.55
C ALA A 46 7.21 -25.43 -7.29
N GLY A 47 8.11 -25.17 -6.34
CA GLY A 47 7.80 -24.43 -5.12
C GLY A 47 7.50 -22.95 -5.38
N ALA A 48 8.25 -22.30 -6.28
CA ALA A 48 7.98 -20.94 -6.72
C ALA A 48 6.61 -20.80 -7.40
N ALA A 49 6.27 -21.71 -8.32
CA ALA A 49 4.96 -21.75 -8.96
C ALA A 49 3.82 -22.01 -7.96
N ALA A 50 4.05 -22.90 -6.97
CA ALA A 50 3.10 -23.15 -5.90
C ALA A 50 2.87 -21.90 -5.03
N MET A 51 3.94 -21.20 -4.68
CA MET A 51 3.86 -19.96 -3.93
C MET A 51 3.09 -18.88 -4.71
N LEU A 52 3.40 -18.69 -6.00
CA LEU A 52 2.70 -17.74 -6.85
C LEU A 52 1.18 -17.99 -6.87
N ARG A 53 0.75 -19.26 -6.96
CA ARG A 53 -0.67 -19.63 -6.89
C ARG A 53 -1.31 -19.24 -5.56
N ARG A 54 -0.61 -19.45 -4.43
CA ARG A 54 -1.09 -19.09 -3.09
C ARG A 54 -1.24 -17.59 -2.94
N ILE A 55 -0.22 -16.82 -3.32
CA ILE A 55 -0.26 -15.36 -3.30
C ILE A 55 -1.41 -14.87 -4.18
N LYS A 56 -1.57 -15.41 -5.41
CA LYS A 56 -2.70 -15.05 -6.29
C LYS A 56 -4.06 -15.31 -5.64
N SER A 57 -4.24 -16.44 -4.95
CA SER A 57 -5.49 -16.74 -4.22
C SER A 57 -5.72 -15.74 -3.09
N ALA A 58 -4.71 -15.54 -2.24
CA ALA A 58 -4.78 -14.62 -1.11
C ALA A 58 -5.06 -13.17 -1.56
N SER A 59 -4.43 -12.72 -2.66
CA SER A 59 -4.68 -11.40 -3.25
C SER A 59 -6.10 -11.26 -3.80
N ARG A 60 -6.71 -12.32 -4.34
CA ARG A 60 -8.10 -12.28 -4.79
C ARG A 60 -9.07 -12.11 -3.62
N GLU A 61 -8.82 -12.80 -2.51
CA GLU A 61 -9.62 -12.68 -1.30
C GLU A 61 -9.43 -11.29 -0.66
N LEU A 62 -8.19 -10.82 -0.57
CA LEU A 62 -7.84 -9.52 0.00
C LEU A 62 -8.47 -8.35 -0.77
N CYS A 63 -8.54 -8.46 -2.09
CA CYS A 63 -8.98 -7.39 -2.99
C CYS A 63 -10.41 -7.56 -3.50
N ALA A 64 -11.17 -8.53 -2.98
CA ALA A 64 -12.57 -8.71 -3.35
C ALA A 64 -13.36 -7.48 -2.91
N LEU A 65 -13.93 -6.74 -3.87
CA LEU A 65 -14.84 -5.65 -3.57
C LEU A 65 -16.28 -6.16 -3.53
N PRO A 66 -17.13 -5.63 -2.63
CA PRO A 66 -18.55 -5.92 -2.66
C PRO A 66 -19.12 -5.61 -4.04
N ARG A 67 -19.76 -6.59 -4.67
CA ARG A 67 -20.48 -6.36 -5.93
C ARG A 67 -21.66 -5.43 -5.64
N SER A 68 -21.67 -4.29 -6.31
CA SER A 68 -22.71 -3.28 -6.19
C SER A 68 -23.43 -3.19 -7.52
N GLU A 69 -24.75 -3.32 -7.54
CA GLU A 69 -25.56 -3.15 -8.76
C GLU A 69 -25.34 -1.76 -9.39
N MET A 70 -25.13 -0.74 -8.56
CA MET A 70 -24.84 0.63 -8.99
C MET A 70 -23.45 0.80 -9.65
N PHE A 71 -22.50 -0.10 -9.39
CA PHE A 71 -21.13 -0.03 -9.91
C PHE A 71 -20.68 -1.40 -10.39
N PRO A 72 -21.21 -1.89 -11.53
CA PRO A 72 -20.98 -3.25 -11.99
C PRO A 72 -19.54 -3.47 -12.49
N ASN A 73 -18.80 -2.40 -12.78
CA ASN A 73 -17.53 -2.47 -13.50
C ASN A 73 -16.33 -2.02 -12.65
N ARG A 74 -16.09 -2.70 -11.52
CA ARG A 74 -14.92 -2.45 -10.65
C ARG A 74 -13.74 -3.40 -10.91
N SER A 75 -13.79 -4.18 -11.97
CA SER A 75 -12.75 -5.18 -12.32
C SER A 75 -11.35 -4.56 -12.38
N GLY A 76 -11.21 -3.33 -12.88
CA GLY A 76 -9.93 -2.61 -12.92
C GLY A 76 -9.37 -2.25 -11.54
N LEU A 77 -10.24 -1.91 -10.57
CA LEU A 77 -9.82 -1.61 -9.19
C LEU A 77 -9.37 -2.87 -8.46
N GLU A 78 -10.12 -3.97 -8.62
CA GLU A 78 -9.74 -5.28 -8.06
C GLU A 78 -8.44 -5.79 -8.67
N TRP A 79 -8.26 -5.64 -9.99
CA TRP A 79 -7.01 -6.00 -10.66
C TRP A 79 -5.83 -5.16 -10.15
N LYS A 80 -5.99 -3.83 -10.05
CA LYS A 80 -4.95 -2.94 -9.52
C LYS A 80 -4.56 -3.33 -8.10
N CYS A 81 -5.53 -3.60 -7.23
CA CYS A 81 -5.27 -4.05 -5.86
C CYS A 81 -4.52 -5.38 -5.85
N ARG A 82 -4.97 -6.37 -6.64
CA ARG A 82 -4.32 -7.68 -6.73
C ARG A 82 -2.88 -7.56 -7.17
N ARG A 83 -2.61 -6.78 -8.22
CA ARG A 83 -1.25 -6.54 -8.71
C ARG A 83 -0.36 -5.94 -7.63
N GLN A 84 -0.81 -4.89 -6.95
CA GLN A 84 -0.06 -4.27 -5.85
C GLN A 84 0.21 -5.24 -4.69
N ALA A 85 -0.76 -6.07 -4.32
CA ALA A 85 -0.57 -7.08 -3.30
C ALA A 85 0.45 -8.15 -3.72
N MET A 86 0.44 -8.55 -4.99
CA MET A 86 1.41 -9.51 -5.53
C MET A 86 2.81 -8.90 -5.64
N ASP A 87 2.95 -7.68 -6.14
CA ASP A 87 4.22 -6.92 -6.17
C ASP A 87 4.87 -6.90 -4.79
N ALA A 88 4.11 -6.49 -3.76
CA ALA A 88 4.60 -6.41 -2.39
C ALA A 88 5.01 -7.78 -1.81
N ALA A 89 4.29 -8.86 -2.17
CA ALA A 89 4.64 -10.21 -1.71
C ALA A 89 5.93 -10.72 -2.36
N VAL A 90 6.10 -10.50 -3.67
CA VAL A 90 7.30 -10.90 -4.42
C VAL A 90 8.53 -10.13 -3.93
N GLU A 91 8.39 -8.82 -3.74
CA GLU A 91 9.45 -7.96 -3.19
C GLU A 91 9.89 -8.43 -1.80
N ARG A 92 8.93 -8.80 -0.94
CA ARG A 92 9.22 -9.24 0.43
C ARG A 92 9.90 -10.60 0.50
N LEU A 93 9.57 -11.53 -0.40
CA LEU A 93 10.11 -12.89 -0.37
C LEU A 93 11.50 -13.00 -0.99
N GLN A 94 11.89 -12.05 -1.84
CA GLN A 94 13.22 -11.97 -2.46
C GLN A 94 13.71 -13.28 -3.10
N ALA A 95 12.78 -14.12 -3.58
CA ALA A 95 13.09 -15.41 -4.19
C ALA A 95 13.18 -15.27 -5.72
N PRO A 96 14.34 -15.51 -6.36
CA PRO A 96 14.53 -15.26 -7.79
C PRO A 96 13.57 -16.03 -8.69
N LYS A 97 13.33 -17.31 -8.39
CA LYS A 97 12.41 -18.15 -9.18
C LYS A 97 10.95 -17.71 -9.06
N LEU A 98 10.56 -17.18 -7.90
CA LEU A 98 9.23 -16.58 -7.72
C LEU A 98 9.10 -15.29 -8.52
N ALA A 99 10.14 -14.44 -8.55
CA ALA A 99 10.14 -13.22 -9.34
C ALA A 99 10.03 -13.52 -10.85
N LEU A 100 10.70 -14.57 -11.33
CA LEU A 100 10.57 -15.04 -12.72
C LEU A 100 9.14 -15.51 -13.03
N ALA A 101 8.58 -16.40 -12.20
CA ALA A 101 7.22 -16.89 -12.37
C ALA A 101 6.19 -15.74 -12.31
N TYR A 102 6.44 -14.73 -11.48
CA TYR A 102 5.63 -13.51 -11.41
C TYR A 102 5.71 -12.67 -12.68
N ALA A 103 6.91 -12.46 -13.22
CA ALA A 103 7.10 -11.73 -14.47
C ALA A 103 6.35 -12.39 -15.63
N GLU A 104 6.43 -13.73 -15.73
CA GLU A 104 5.65 -14.51 -16.69
C GLU A 104 4.15 -14.31 -16.51
N TRP A 105 3.64 -14.31 -15.28
CA TRP A 105 2.23 -14.07 -15.00
C TRP A 105 1.77 -12.67 -15.46
N ILE A 106 2.58 -11.62 -15.21
CA ILE A 106 2.28 -10.26 -15.68
C ILE A 106 2.28 -10.16 -17.20
N SER A 107 3.19 -10.86 -17.88
CA SER A 107 3.26 -10.86 -19.35
C SER A 107 2.18 -11.71 -20.01
N ALA A 108 1.68 -12.75 -19.32
CA ALA A 108 0.66 -13.66 -19.83
C ALA A 108 -0.78 -13.19 -19.56
N GLU A 109 -1.00 -12.34 -18.55
CA GLU A 109 -2.29 -11.64 -18.45
C GLU A 109 -2.41 -10.75 -19.70
N PRO A 110 -3.44 -10.92 -20.56
CA PRO A 110 -3.72 -9.90 -21.55
C PRO A 110 -3.81 -8.59 -20.78
N ALA A 111 -3.24 -7.52 -21.31
CA ALA A 111 -3.53 -6.18 -20.82
C ALA A 111 -5.06 -6.05 -20.85
N VAL A 112 -5.73 -6.43 -19.76
CA VAL A 112 -7.12 -6.13 -19.52
C VAL A 112 -7.03 -4.64 -19.41
N GLU A 113 -7.25 -3.95 -20.54
CA GLU A 113 -7.51 -2.53 -20.53
C GLU A 113 -8.48 -2.34 -19.37
N PRO A 114 -8.09 -1.60 -18.32
CA PRO A 114 -9.03 -1.30 -17.26
C PRO A 114 -10.26 -0.76 -18.00
N PRO A 115 -11.46 -1.29 -17.73
CA PRO A 115 -12.64 -0.87 -18.47
C PRO A 115 -12.64 0.64 -18.50
N SER A 116 -12.63 1.22 -19.71
CA SER A 116 -12.48 2.66 -19.83
C SER A 116 -13.54 3.33 -18.96
N PRO A 117 -13.20 4.40 -18.22
CA PRO A 117 -14.19 5.15 -17.50
C PRO A 117 -15.02 5.84 -18.59
N ARG A 118 -16.07 5.19 -19.08
CA ARG A 118 -17.13 5.89 -19.78
C ARG A 118 -17.86 6.72 -18.73
N TYR A 119 -17.28 7.88 -18.44
CA TYR A 119 -17.99 9.02 -17.89
C TYR A 119 -19.15 9.27 -18.85
N ARG A 120 -20.37 9.10 -18.35
CA ARG A 120 -21.59 9.59 -18.97
C ARG A 120 -22.24 10.55 -18.00
#